data_AF-A0A0A3J9Q9-F1
#
_entry.id   AF-A0A0A3J9Q9-F1
#
_cell.length_a   1.000
_cell.length_b   1.000
_cell.length_c   1.000
_cell.angle_alpha   90.00
_cell.angle_beta   90.00
_cell.angle_gamma   90.00
#
_symmetry.space_group_name_H-M   'P 1'
#
loop_
_entity.id
_entity.type
_entity.pdbx_description
1 polymer ?
#
loop_
_entity_poly.entity_id
_entity_poly.type
_entity_poly.pdbx_seq_one_letter_code
_entity_poly.pdbx_strand_id
1 'polypeptide(L)'
;MDVYVRRGDSFWYYSQVFGLPLQLIIDSNRNVNPQSFIIGQTIRIPGFITINYQVRPGDSLWLIARRLNLPIDSLFLVNPNLNPNNLPIGQTIQLPQRVTWRVVNGIQNYDYNILINDLQNLVTIYPFIQSASIGNTVLGRNIPEVLIGNGSKRVHYNSSFHANEWITTSVIMTFINDFLLSLTNQNSIRGLSTYPLYQQAMLSVVPMVNPDGVNLVINGPSEAEPYRSRVIEWNSGSMDFSNWKANINGVDLNDQFPARWEDERERNPKTPGPRDYGGEAPLTEPEAIAMADLTRRRDFTRVLAFHTQGEVIYWGYENMEPPESETIVNEFSRVSGYTPERTIESWAGYKDWFIQDWRRPGFTVELGTGVNPLPLSQFNEIYEETLGIFLAGLYM
;
A
#
# COMPACT_ATOMS: atom_id res chain seq x y z
N MET A 1 -16.81 -8.68 -5.32
CA MET A 1 -18.23 -9.04 -5.53
C MET A 1 -18.53 -10.38 -4.90
N ASP A 2 -19.76 -10.58 -4.44
CA ASP A 2 -20.21 -11.83 -3.83
C ASP A 2 -21.05 -12.65 -4.83
N VAL A 3 -20.81 -13.97 -4.86
CA VAL A 3 -21.62 -14.96 -5.60
C VAL A 3 -22.12 -16.04 -4.65
N TYR A 4 -23.19 -16.74 -5.03
CA TYR A 4 -23.82 -17.74 -4.19
C TYR A 4 -23.53 -19.16 -4.68
N VAL A 5 -23.08 -20.03 -3.77
CA VAL A 5 -22.74 -21.41 -4.08
C VAL A 5 -23.96 -22.20 -4.53
N ARG A 6 -23.80 -22.94 -5.63
CA ARG A 6 -24.76 -23.93 -6.12
C ARG A 6 -24.18 -25.34 -6.01
N ARG A 7 -25.03 -26.34 -6.23
CA ARG A 7 -24.62 -27.74 -6.20
C ARG A 7 -23.58 -28.02 -7.30
N GLY A 8 -22.41 -28.52 -6.90
CA GLY A 8 -21.33 -28.88 -7.82
C GLY A 8 -20.35 -27.74 -8.15
N ASP A 9 -20.58 -26.53 -7.62
CA ASP A 9 -19.64 -25.43 -7.78
C ASP A 9 -18.30 -25.73 -7.06
N SER A 10 -17.23 -25.12 -7.56
CA SER A 10 -15.89 -25.18 -6.97
C SER A 10 -15.13 -23.88 -7.25
N PHE A 11 -14.03 -23.61 -6.53
CA PHE A 11 -13.16 -22.48 -6.85
C PHE A 11 -12.59 -22.54 -8.26
N TRP A 12 -12.28 -23.74 -8.77
CA TRP A 12 -11.83 -23.93 -10.15
C TRP A 12 -12.91 -23.50 -11.15
N TYR A 13 -14.15 -23.91 -10.92
CA TYR A 13 -15.28 -23.49 -11.75
C TYR A 13 -15.44 -21.95 -11.76
N TYR A 14 -15.38 -21.28 -10.61
CA TYR A 14 -15.43 -19.81 -10.57
C TYR A 14 -14.24 -19.16 -11.28
N SER A 15 -13.05 -19.73 -11.18
CA SER A 15 -11.86 -19.27 -11.92
C SER A 15 -12.08 -19.29 -13.43
N GLN A 16 -12.73 -20.33 -13.96
CA GLN A 16 -13.07 -20.42 -15.38
C GLN A 16 -14.14 -19.40 -15.78
N VAL A 17 -15.22 -19.27 -14.99
CA VAL A 17 -16.29 -18.30 -15.27
C VAL A 17 -15.75 -16.87 -15.28
N PHE A 18 -14.97 -16.50 -14.28
CA PHE A 18 -14.50 -15.11 -14.15
C PHE A 18 -13.14 -14.86 -14.80
N GLY A 19 -12.51 -15.85 -15.43
CA GLY A 19 -11.19 -15.70 -16.06
C GLY A 19 -10.15 -15.14 -15.09
N LEU A 20 -10.06 -15.74 -13.90
CA LEU A 20 -9.16 -15.32 -12.82
C LEU A 20 -8.20 -16.46 -12.47
N PRO A 21 -6.94 -16.18 -12.10
CA PRO A 21 -6.08 -17.18 -11.47
C PRO A 21 -6.76 -17.79 -10.24
N LEU A 22 -6.80 -19.13 -10.17
CA LEU A 22 -7.47 -19.89 -9.10
C LEU A 22 -7.03 -19.43 -7.71
N GLN A 23 -5.73 -19.18 -7.54
CA GLN A 23 -5.15 -18.80 -6.27
C GLN A 23 -5.73 -17.48 -5.73
N LEU A 24 -6.03 -16.49 -6.59
CA LEU A 24 -6.64 -15.24 -6.16
C LEU A 24 -8.05 -15.44 -5.59
N ILE A 25 -8.81 -16.41 -6.12
CA ILE A 25 -10.13 -16.74 -5.58
C ILE A 25 -9.99 -17.47 -4.24
N ILE A 26 -9.05 -18.41 -4.12
CA ILE A 26 -8.78 -19.11 -2.86
C ILE A 26 -8.36 -18.10 -1.77
N ASP A 27 -7.42 -17.21 -2.08
CA ASP A 27 -6.92 -16.20 -1.14
C ASP A 27 -7.98 -15.15 -0.79
N SER A 28 -8.97 -14.92 -1.66
CA SER A 28 -10.14 -14.09 -1.34
C SER A 28 -11.10 -14.74 -0.34
N ASN A 29 -10.98 -16.04 -0.11
CA ASN A 29 -11.92 -16.87 0.64
C ASN A 29 -11.20 -17.79 1.65
N ARG A 30 -10.15 -17.30 2.31
CA ARG A 30 -9.29 -18.09 3.25
C ARG A 30 -10.04 -18.82 4.36
N ASN A 31 -11.23 -18.34 4.72
CA ASN A 31 -12.06 -18.95 5.77
C ASN A 31 -13.06 -20.01 5.24
N VAL A 32 -13.06 -20.27 3.93
CA VAL A 32 -13.97 -21.24 3.29
C VAL A 32 -13.20 -22.54 3.03
N ASN A 33 -13.76 -23.68 3.45
CA ASN A 33 -13.19 -24.99 3.15
C ASN A 33 -13.40 -25.36 1.66
N PRO A 34 -12.34 -25.50 0.84
CA PRO A 34 -12.46 -25.82 -0.58
C PRO A 34 -13.11 -27.20 -0.87
N GLN A 35 -13.07 -28.13 0.09
CA GLN A 35 -13.56 -29.51 -0.09
C GLN A 35 -15.04 -29.68 0.28
N SER A 36 -15.65 -28.68 0.94
CA SER A 36 -16.99 -28.81 1.49
C SER A 36 -17.72 -27.48 1.42
N PHE A 37 -18.26 -27.17 0.24
CA PHE A 37 -19.09 -25.98 0.04
C PHE A 37 -20.51 -26.18 0.55
N ILE A 38 -21.02 -25.20 1.29
CA ILE A 38 -22.42 -25.14 1.73
C ILE A 38 -23.22 -24.43 0.63
N ILE A 39 -24.27 -25.06 0.12
CA ILE A 39 -25.15 -24.45 -0.88
C ILE A 39 -25.75 -23.16 -0.31
N GLY A 40 -25.71 -22.09 -1.10
CA GLY A 40 -26.17 -20.76 -0.71
C GLY A 40 -25.15 -19.92 0.09
N GLN A 41 -24.01 -20.48 0.49
CA GLN A 41 -22.94 -19.67 1.08
C GLN A 41 -22.35 -18.70 0.05
N THR A 42 -21.77 -17.61 0.54
CA THR A 42 -21.15 -16.60 -0.30
C THR A 42 -19.70 -16.95 -0.64
N ILE A 43 -19.31 -16.70 -1.89
CA ILE A 43 -17.92 -16.73 -2.36
C ILE A 43 -17.57 -15.35 -2.90
N ARG A 44 -16.42 -14.83 -2.46
CA ARG A 44 -15.88 -13.55 -2.90
C ARG A 44 -15.10 -13.72 -4.20
N ILE A 45 -15.54 -13.02 -5.23
CA ILE A 45 -14.87 -12.93 -6.54
C ILE A 45 -14.10 -11.60 -6.59
N PRO A 46 -12.75 -11.63 -6.65
CA PRO A 46 -11.94 -10.43 -6.66
C PRO A 46 -11.89 -9.76 -8.04
N GLY A 47 -11.70 -8.44 -8.08
CA GLY A 47 -11.63 -7.65 -9.31
C GLY A 47 -12.98 -7.42 -9.98
N PHE A 48 -14.09 -7.71 -9.28
CA PHE A 48 -15.44 -7.51 -9.77
C PHE A 48 -16.31 -6.76 -8.75
N ILE A 49 -17.19 -5.90 -9.27
CA ILE A 49 -18.29 -5.26 -8.55
C ILE A 49 -19.62 -5.67 -9.17
N THR A 50 -20.72 -5.41 -8.46
CA THR A 50 -22.08 -5.60 -8.98
C THR A 50 -22.68 -4.26 -9.38
N ILE A 51 -23.31 -4.22 -10.56
CA ILE A 51 -24.11 -3.07 -10.99
C ILE A 51 -25.57 -3.47 -11.18
N ASN A 52 -26.46 -2.52 -10.91
CA ASN A 52 -27.89 -2.67 -11.15
C ASN A 52 -28.19 -2.49 -12.65
N TYR A 53 -28.94 -3.42 -13.22
CA TYR A 53 -29.46 -3.32 -14.58
C TYR A 53 -30.98 -3.51 -14.57
N GLN A 54 -31.69 -2.54 -15.15
CA GLN A 54 -33.14 -2.64 -15.36
C GLN A 54 -33.43 -3.36 -16.67
N VAL A 55 -34.20 -4.44 -16.57
CA VAL A 55 -34.66 -5.26 -17.70
C VAL A 55 -35.50 -4.40 -18.66
N ARG A 56 -35.12 -4.42 -19.93
CA ARG A 56 -35.77 -3.66 -21.01
C ARG A 56 -36.67 -4.57 -21.86
N PRO A 57 -37.63 -4.00 -22.61
CA PRO A 57 -38.42 -4.78 -23.56
C PRO A 57 -37.53 -5.56 -24.53
N GLY A 58 -37.77 -6.86 -24.66
CA GLY A 58 -37.01 -7.76 -25.54
C GLY A 58 -35.71 -8.31 -24.94
N ASP A 59 -35.35 -7.93 -23.70
CA ASP A 59 -34.20 -8.55 -23.02
C ASP A 59 -34.48 -10.02 -22.68
N SER A 60 -33.42 -10.82 -22.79
CA SER A 60 -33.29 -12.13 -22.16
C SER A 60 -31.91 -12.19 -21.49
N LEU A 61 -31.70 -13.08 -20.53
CA LEU A 61 -30.37 -13.22 -19.91
C LEU A 61 -29.28 -13.53 -20.95
N TRP A 62 -29.61 -14.33 -21.96
CA TRP A 62 -28.69 -14.63 -23.05
C TRP A 62 -28.35 -13.38 -23.88
N LEU A 63 -29.35 -12.56 -24.23
CA LEU A 63 -29.13 -11.32 -24.99
C LEU A 63 -28.33 -10.31 -24.17
N ILE A 64 -28.63 -10.15 -22.88
CA ILE A 64 -27.89 -9.28 -21.97
C ILE A 64 -26.44 -9.75 -21.86
N ALA A 65 -26.22 -11.03 -21.55
CA ALA A 65 -24.90 -11.64 -21.41
C ALA A 65 -24.07 -11.46 -22.69
N ARG A 66 -24.64 -11.77 -23.85
CA ARG A 66 -23.98 -11.63 -25.15
C ARG A 66 -23.62 -10.18 -25.46
N ARG A 67 -24.54 -9.22 -25.22
CA ARG A 67 -24.30 -7.79 -25.49
C ARG A 67 -23.19 -7.21 -24.62
N LEU A 68 -23.07 -7.68 -23.39
CA LEU A 68 -22.08 -7.20 -22.41
C LEU A 68 -20.81 -8.08 -22.35
N ASN A 69 -20.69 -9.06 -23.24
CA ASN A 69 -19.61 -10.04 -23.25
C ASN A 69 -19.39 -10.72 -21.89
N LEU A 70 -20.49 -11.07 -21.21
CA LEU A 70 -20.48 -11.77 -19.93
C LEU A 70 -20.76 -13.27 -20.16
N PRO A 71 -20.08 -14.17 -19.43
CA PRO A 71 -20.51 -15.54 -19.33
C PRO A 71 -21.92 -15.58 -18.74
N ILE A 72 -22.87 -16.24 -19.42
CA ILE A 72 -24.27 -16.28 -18.95
C ILE A 72 -24.38 -16.79 -17.51
N ASP A 73 -23.52 -17.74 -17.14
CA ASP A 73 -23.53 -18.35 -15.82
C ASP A 73 -23.15 -17.37 -14.70
N SER A 74 -22.35 -16.35 -15.02
CA SER A 74 -22.03 -15.27 -14.08
C SER A 74 -23.28 -14.47 -13.66
N LEU A 75 -24.30 -14.38 -14.53
CA LEU A 75 -25.57 -13.72 -14.20
C LEU A 75 -26.39 -14.54 -13.19
N PHE A 76 -26.37 -15.87 -13.29
CA PHE A 76 -27.04 -16.75 -12.33
C PHE A 76 -26.35 -16.72 -10.96
N LEU A 77 -25.02 -16.67 -10.95
CA LEU A 77 -24.22 -16.64 -9.73
C LEU A 77 -24.45 -15.40 -8.87
N VAL A 78 -24.73 -14.24 -9.48
CA VAL A 78 -25.01 -12.98 -8.76
C VAL A 78 -26.51 -12.75 -8.51
N ASN A 79 -27.39 -13.54 -9.13
CA ASN A 79 -28.85 -13.46 -8.95
C ASN A 79 -29.45 -14.85 -8.60
N PRO A 80 -29.23 -15.37 -7.39
CA PRO A 80 -29.58 -16.76 -7.04
C PRO A 80 -31.08 -17.08 -7.12
N ASN A 81 -31.94 -16.06 -7.00
CA ASN A 81 -33.40 -16.20 -7.00
C ASN A 81 -34.05 -15.82 -8.34
N LEU A 82 -33.26 -15.55 -9.38
CA LEU A 82 -33.77 -15.10 -10.67
C LEU A 82 -34.35 -16.27 -11.46
N ASN A 83 -35.59 -16.12 -11.94
CA ASN A 83 -36.19 -17.06 -12.87
C ASN A 83 -35.74 -16.72 -14.31
N PRO A 84 -34.93 -17.57 -14.98
CA PRO A 84 -34.41 -17.27 -16.32
C PRO A 84 -35.50 -17.17 -17.39
N ASN A 85 -36.63 -17.85 -17.17
CA ASN A 85 -37.75 -17.92 -18.12
C ASN A 85 -38.80 -16.81 -17.89
N ASN A 86 -38.63 -16.00 -16.85
CA ASN A 86 -39.54 -14.92 -16.51
C ASN A 86 -38.73 -13.70 -16.04
N LEU A 87 -38.45 -12.80 -16.98
CA LEU A 87 -37.76 -11.53 -16.78
C LEU A 87 -38.76 -10.38 -17.03
N PRO A 88 -39.52 -9.93 -16.02
CA PRO A 88 -40.42 -8.79 -16.16
C PRO A 88 -39.66 -7.52 -16.56
N ILE A 89 -40.24 -6.77 -17.49
CA ILE A 89 -39.73 -5.45 -17.87
C ILE A 89 -39.73 -4.54 -16.62
N GLY A 90 -38.63 -3.82 -16.40
CA GLY A 90 -38.43 -2.98 -15.21
C GLY A 90 -37.89 -3.72 -13.98
N GLN A 91 -37.81 -5.05 -13.99
CA GLN A 91 -37.11 -5.79 -12.94
C GLN A 91 -35.64 -5.34 -12.90
N THR A 92 -35.11 -5.10 -11.69
CA THR A 92 -33.67 -4.86 -11.51
C THR A 92 -32.96 -6.17 -11.23
N ILE A 93 -31.92 -6.47 -12.01
CA ILE A 93 -31.00 -7.59 -11.81
C ILE A 93 -29.59 -7.07 -11.57
N GLN A 94 -28.76 -7.87 -10.90
CA GLN A 94 -27.34 -7.59 -10.71
C GLN A 94 -26.55 -8.10 -11.91
N LEU A 95 -25.60 -7.29 -12.37
CA LEU A 95 -24.61 -7.72 -13.37
C LEU A 95 -23.21 -7.65 -12.77
N PRO A 96 -22.36 -8.66 -13.02
CA PRO A 96 -20.95 -8.58 -12.68
C PRO A 96 -20.25 -7.60 -13.63
N GLN A 97 -19.49 -6.66 -13.07
CA GLN A 97 -18.64 -5.75 -13.82
C GLN A 97 -17.20 -5.91 -13.35
N ARG A 98 -16.30 -6.24 -14.28
CA ARG A 98 -14.86 -6.31 -14.01
C ARG A 98 -14.32 -4.90 -13.80
N VAL A 99 -13.50 -4.71 -12.77
CA VAL A 99 -12.79 -3.46 -12.50
C VAL A 99 -11.52 -3.41 -13.35
N THR A 100 -11.49 -2.46 -14.28
CA THR A 100 -10.38 -2.25 -15.24
C THR A 100 -9.81 -0.84 -15.13
N TRP A 101 -10.16 -0.09 -14.09
CA TRP A 101 -9.76 1.29 -13.86
C TRP A 101 -9.16 1.45 -12.46
N ARG A 102 -8.31 2.47 -12.26
CA ARG A 102 -7.82 2.84 -10.93
C ARG A 102 -8.98 3.37 -10.10
N VAL A 103 -9.11 2.86 -8.88
CA VAL A 103 -10.02 3.38 -7.85
C VAL A 103 -9.29 4.34 -6.90
N VAL A 104 -7.96 4.24 -6.81
CA VAL A 104 -7.08 5.19 -6.15
C VAL A 104 -6.80 6.37 -7.08
N ASN A 105 -6.96 7.59 -6.56
CA ASN A 105 -6.46 8.80 -7.20
C ASN A 105 -5.24 9.32 -6.44
N GLY A 106 -4.04 9.14 -7.00
CA GLY A 106 -2.79 9.61 -6.38
C GLY A 106 -2.50 11.10 -6.58
N ILE A 107 -3.13 11.75 -7.58
CA ILE A 107 -2.87 13.17 -7.91
C ILE A 107 -3.83 14.06 -7.12
N GLN A 108 -3.63 14.10 -5.81
CA GLN A 108 -4.35 14.96 -4.86
C GLN A 108 -3.57 15.07 -3.56
N ASN A 109 -3.93 16.03 -2.70
CA ASN A 109 -3.46 16.04 -1.32
C ASN A 109 -3.96 14.75 -0.65
N TYR A 110 -3.05 13.86 -0.26
CA TYR A 110 -3.37 12.49 0.11
C TYR A 110 -3.24 12.30 1.63
N ASP A 111 -4.29 12.64 2.36
CA ASP A 111 -4.32 12.55 3.82
C ASP A 111 -4.72 11.15 4.34
N TYR A 112 -4.74 10.99 5.66
CA TYR A 112 -5.11 9.72 6.29
C TYR A 112 -6.54 9.25 5.95
N ASN A 113 -7.50 10.16 5.78
CA ASN A 113 -8.88 9.77 5.49
C ASN A 113 -8.99 9.21 4.07
N ILE A 114 -8.31 9.82 3.11
CA ILE A 114 -8.21 9.32 1.74
C ILE A 114 -7.56 7.93 1.75
N LEU A 115 -6.43 7.76 2.46
CA LEU A 115 -5.76 6.47 2.60
C LEU A 115 -6.73 5.37 3.09
N ILE A 116 -7.46 5.63 4.18
CA ILE A 116 -8.37 4.63 4.76
C ILE A 116 -9.53 4.30 3.81
N ASN A 117 -10.11 5.31 3.15
CA ASN A 117 -11.18 5.10 2.18
C ASN A 117 -10.70 4.27 0.98
N ASP A 118 -9.51 4.58 0.45
CA ASP A 118 -8.92 3.86 -0.67
C ASP A 118 -8.58 2.42 -0.28
N LEU A 119 -8.01 2.18 0.91
CA LEU A 119 -7.77 0.83 1.41
C LEU A 119 -9.05 0.02 1.59
N GLN A 120 -10.12 0.62 2.11
CA GLN A 120 -11.43 -0.04 2.21
C GLN A 120 -11.98 -0.43 0.83
N ASN A 121 -11.88 0.46 -0.15
CA ASN A 121 -12.28 0.18 -1.53
C ASN A 121 -11.45 -0.95 -2.14
N LEU A 122 -10.12 -0.90 -1.98
CA LEU A 122 -9.22 -1.93 -2.49
C LEU A 122 -9.47 -3.30 -1.84
N VAL A 123 -9.62 -3.38 -0.51
CA VAL A 123 -9.93 -4.65 0.18
C VAL A 123 -11.28 -5.21 -0.27
N THR A 124 -12.28 -4.35 -0.49
CA THR A 124 -13.61 -4.76 -0.96
C THR A 124 -13.57 -5.33 -2.37
N ILE A 125 -12.80 -4.70 -3.27
CA ILE A 125 -12.68 -5.13 -4.67
C ILE A 125 -11.73 -6.32 -4.80
N TYR A 126 -10.65 -6.37 -4.01
CA TYR A 126 -9.56 -7.34 -4.08
C TYR A 126 -9.37 -8.10 -2.76
N PRO A 127 -10.35 -8.90 -2.30
CA PRO A 127 -10.34 -9.56 -0.99
C PRO A 127 -9.20 -10.56 -0.75
N PHE A 128 -8.37 -10.86 -1.76
CA PHE A 128 -7.15 -11.63 -1.59
C PHE A 128 -6.04 -10.84 -0.88
N ILE A 129 -6.10 -9.51 -0.86
CA ILE A 129 -5.21 -8.69 -0.02
C ILE A 129 -5.72 -8.69 1.43
N GLN A 130 -4.84 -8.44 2.38
CA GLN A 130 -5.19 -8.28 3.79
C GLN A 130 -4.77 -6.89 4.24
N SER A 131 -5.57 -6.26 5.10
CA SER A 131 -5.23 -4.99 5.74
C SER A 131 -5.45 -5.12 7.23
N ALA A 132 -4.45 -4.78 8.03
CA ALA A 132 -4.52 -4.81 9.49
C ALA A 132 -3.72 -3.65 10.08
N SER A 133 -4.11 -3.19 11.27
CA SER A 133 -3.34 -2.18 11.99
C SER A 133 -2.07 -2.82 12.58
N ILE A 134 -0.94 -2.11 12.51
CA ILE A 134 0.32 -2.51 13.17
C ILE A 134 0.50 -1.85 14.54
N GLY A 135 -0.31 -0.84 14.84
CA GLY A 135 -0.21 0.00 16.02
C GLY A 135 -1.07 1.25 15.84
N ASN A 136 -0.99 2.15 16.82
CA ASN A 136 -1.68 3.43 16.75
C ASN A 136 -0.69 4.58 16.82
N THR A 137 -1.02 5.70 16.21
CA THR A 137 -0.30 6.96 16.37
C THR A 137 -0.53 7.57 17.75
N VAL A 138 0.19 8.66 18.05
CA VAL A 138 -0.01 9.46 19.28
C VAL A 138 -1.46 9.94 19.45
N LEU A 139 -2.14 10.35 18.37
CA LEU A 139 -3.55 10.74 18.38
C LEU A 139 -4.52 9.56 18.25
N GLY A 140 -4.03 8.32 18.31
CA GLY A 140 -4.86 7.11 18.31
C GLY A 140 -5.36 6.67 16.92
N ARG A 141 -4.76 7.14 15.83
CA ARG A 141 -5.07 6.66 14.48
C ARG A 141 -4.40 5.31 14.25
N ASN A 142 -5.10 4.37 13.63
CA ASN A 142 -4.50 3.11 13.22
C ASN A 142 -3.40 3.33 12.18
N ILE A 143 -2.34 2.52 12.21
CA ILE A 143 -1.29 2.51 11.19
C ILE A 143 -1.50 1.26 10.34
N PRO A 144 -2.05 1.36 9.11
CA PRO A 144 -2.39 0.18 8.32
C PRO A 144 -1.17 -0.46 7.64
N GLU A 145 -1.04 -1.78 7.78
CA GLU A 145 -0.24 -2.66 6.91
C GLU A 145 -1.16 -3.32 5.88
N VAL A 146 -0.73 -3.32 4.61
CA VAL A 146 -1.32 -4.07 3.50
C VAL A 146 -0.44 -5.26 3.15
N LEU A 147 -1.01 -6.44 3.04
CA LEU A 147 -0.34 -7.67 2.60
C LEU A 147 -0.87 -8.13 1.25
N ILE A 148 0.04 -8.35 0.30
CA ILE A 148 -0.26 -8.81 -1.06
C ILE A 148 0.69 -9.96 -1.42
N GLY A 149 0.16 -11.07 -1.93
CA GLY A 149 0.93 -12.25 -2.29
C GLY A 149 0.92 -13.34 -1.22
N ASN A 150 1.45 -14.50 -1.59
CA ASN A 150 1.51 -15.68 -0.74
C ASN A 150 2.86 -16.41 -0.81
N GLY A 151 3.87 -15.76 -1.39
CA GLY A 151 5.21 -16.31 -1.50
C GLY A 151 6.02 -16.24 -0.20
N SER A 152 7.12 -16.98 -0.18
CA SER A 152 8.03 -17.04 0.97
C SER A 152 8.97 -15.84 1.08
N LYS A 153 9.27 -15.14 -0.03
CA LYS A 153 10.10 -13.94 -0.02
C LYS A 153 9.30 -12.76 0.53
N ARG A 154 9.62 -12.31 1.74
CA ARG A 154 8.91 -11.21 2.40
C ARG A 154 9.60 -9.89 2.11
N VAL A 155 8.95 -9.01 1.36
CA VAL A 155 9.48 -7.71 0.96
C VAL A 155 8.64 -6.64 1.64
N HIS A 156 9.27 -5.64 2.24
CA HIS A 156 8.55 -4.58 2.93
C HIS A 156 8.81 -3.20 2.32
N TYR A 157 7.73 -2.48 2.03
CA TYR A 157 7.76 -1.08 1.62
C TYR A 157 7.07 -0.21 2.68
N ASN A 158 7.59 0.99 2.90
CA ASN A 158 6.91 1.99 3.72
C ASN A 158 7.14 3.41 3.20
N SER A 159 6.29 4.33 3.63
CA SER A 159 6.31 5.72 3.15
C SER A 159 5.78 6.67 4.23
N SER A 160 6.05 7.97 4.03
CA SER A 160 5.63 9.05 4.94
C SER A 160 6.05 8.81 6.39
N PHE A 161 7.31 8.43 6.60
CA PHE A 161 7.98 8.63 7.89
C PHE A 161 8.00 10.12 8.23
N HIS A 162 8.41 10.93 7.26
CA HIS A 162 8.35 12.38 7.33
C HIS A 162 7.01 12.90 6.82
N ALA A 163 6.40 13.80 7.58
CA ALA A 163 5.06 14.31 7.32
C ALA A 163 4.91 15.11 6.02
N ASN A 164 5.92 15.90 5.64
CA ASN A 164 5.93 16.70 4.43
C ASN A 164 6.33 15.93 3.15
N GLU A 165 6.64 14.64 3.28
CA GLU A 165 6.98 13.73 2.18
C GLU A 165 5.78 12.86 1.79
N TRP A 166 4.56 13.34 2.09
CA TRP A 166 3.30 12.60 1.97
C TRP A 166 2.98 12.10 0.55
N ILE A 167 3.61 12.66 -0.48
CA ILE A 167 3.50 12.19 -1.87
C ILE A 167 3.97 10.73 -2.02
N THR A 168 4.89 10.26 -1.17
CA THR A 168 5.35 8.87 -1.15
C THR A 168 4.19 7.89 -0.90
N THR A 169 3.23 8.26 -0.03
CA THR A 169 1.99 7.48 0.20
C THR A 169 1.13 7.41 -1.05
N SER A 170 0.93 8.53 -1.76
CA SER A 170 0.05 8.53 -2.93
C SER A 170 0.66 7.74 -4.10
N VAL A 171 1.98 7.77 -4.25
CA VAL A 171 2.74 6.98 -5.22
C VAL A 171 2.61 5.49 -4.92
N ILE A 172 2.82 5.06 -3.67
CA ILE A 172 2.76 3.63 -3.32
C ILE A 172 1.33 3.07 -3.40
N MET A 173 0.32 3.86 -3.04
CA MET A 173 -1.10 3.47 -3.16
C MET A 173 -1.53 3.34 -4.62
N THR A 174 -0.99 4.18 -5.51
CA THR A 174 -1.20 4.07 -6.95
C THR A 174 -0.57 2.79 -7.50
N PHE A 175 0.66 2.46 -7.06
CA PHE A 175 1.30 1.20 -7.42
C PHE A 175 0.49 -0.02 -6.94
N ILE A 176 0.03 -0.02 -5.69
CA ILE A 176 -0.82 -1.09 -5.16
C ILE A 176 -2.04 -1.28 -6.06
N ASN A 177 -2.74 -0.20 -6.44
CA ASN A 177 -3.89 -0.31 -7.33
C ASN A 177 -3.51 -0.95 -8.68
N ASP A 178 -2.43 -0.51 -9.31
CA ASP A 178 -2.00 -1.03 -10.61
C ASP A 178 -1.57 -2.49 -10.55
N PHE A 179 -0.87 -2.87 -9.48
CA PHE A 179 -0.49 -4.26 -9.24
C PHE A 179 -1.73 -5.15 -9.10
N LEU A 180 -2.76 -4.70 -8.37
CA LEU A 180 -4.02 -5.44 -8.22
C LEU A 180 -4.83 -5.52 -9.52
N LEU A 181 -4.87 -4.44 -10.30
CA LEU A 181 -5.47 -4.44 -11.63
C LEU A 181 -4.75 -5.42 -12.56
N SER A 182 -3.42 -5.43 -12.54
CA SER A 182 -2.60 -6.35 -13.32
C SER A 182 -2.89 -7.81 -12.96
N LEU A 183 -3.02 -8.14 -11.67
CA LEU A 183 -3.33 -9.50 -11.22
C LEU A 183 -4.72 -10.01 -11.65
N THR A 184 -5.76 -9.16 -11.57
CA THR A 184 -7.14 -9.58 -11.89
C THR A 184 -7.50 -9.46 -13.37
N ASN A 185 -6.78 -8.62 -14.12
CA ASN A 185 -6.94 -8.45 -15.56
C ASN A 185 -5.90 -9.20 -16.39
N GLN A 186 -4.89 -9.78 -15.73
CA GLN A 186 -3.78 -10.54 -16.35
C GLN A 186 -2.96 -9.70 -17.36
N ASN A 187 -2.93 -8.38 -17.15
CA ASN A 187 -2.11 -7.46 -17.93
C ASN A 187 -0.69 -7.41 -17.36
N SER A 188 0.32 -7.20 -18.21
CA SER A 188 1.69 -6.95 -17.74
C SER A 188 1.88 -5.52 -17.26
N ILE A 189 2.80 -5.28 -16.33
CA ILE A 189 3.33 -3.96 -16.00
C ILE A 189 4.75 -3.88 -16.55
N ARG A 190 5.03 -2.92 -17.44
CA ARG A 190 6.34 -2.81 -18.14
C ARG A 190 6.82 -4.12 -18.78
N GLY A 191 5.88 -4.88 -19.36
CA GLY A 191 6.15 -6.19 -19.98
C GLY A 191 6.34 -7.35 -18.99
N LEU A 192 6.32 -7.10 -17.67
CA LEU A 192 6.42 -8.13 -16.64
C LEU A 192 5.04 -8.69 -16.28
N SER A 193 4.92 -10.02 -16.25
CA SER A 193 3.77 -10.69 -15.65
C SER A 193 3.86 -10.59 -14.13
N THR A 194 2.80 -10.12 -13.47
CA THR A 194 2.78 -9.87 -12.02
C THR A 194 2.34 -11.09 -11.22
N TYR A 195 1.63 -12.04 -11.82
CA TYR A 195 1.15 -13.23 -11.11
C TYR A 195 2.30 -14.10 -10.55
N PRO A 196 3.42 -14.33 -11.27
CA PRO A 196 4.59 -14.97 -10.67
C PRO A 196 5.14 -14.21 -9.45
N LEU A 197 5.13 -12.87 -9.47
CA LEU A 197 5.58 -12.06 -8.33
C LEU A 197 4.67 -12.27 -7.11
N TYR A 198 3.35 -12.35 -7.32
CA TYR A 198 2.39 -12.66 -6.26
C TYR A 198 2.63 -14.04 -5.62
N GLN A 199 3.05 -15.03 -6.42
CA GLN A 199 3.32 -16.39 -5.94
C GLN A 199 4.69 -16.53 -5.24
N GLN A 200 5.66 -15.70 -5.62
CA GLN A 200 7.04 -15.79 -5.13
C GLN A 200 7.30 -14.87 -3.93
N ALA A 201 6.60 -13.74 -3.85
CA ALA A 201 6.75 -12.76 -2.80
C ALA A 201 5.47 -12.55 -1.98
N MET A 202 5.66 -12.20 -0.72
CA MET A 202 4.68 -11.53 0.12
C MET A 202 5.14 -10.08 0.30
N LEU A 203 4.45 -9.16 -0.36
CA LEU A 203 4.64 -7.73 -0.21
C LEU A 203 3.88 -7.25 1.03
N SER A 204 4.60 -6.69 1.99
CA SER A 204 4.08 -5.92 3.11
C SER A 204 4.26 -4.44 2.83
N VAL A 205 3.22 -3.64 2.96
CA VAL A 205 3.28 -2.18 2.77
C VAL A 205 2.70 -1.47 3.97
N VAL A 206 3.42 -0.51 4.55
CA VAL A 206 2.84 0.49 5.46
C VAL A 206 2.79 1.82 4.71
N PRO A 207 1.65 2.19 4.09
CA PRO A 207 1.61 3.32 3.17
C PRO A 207 1.83 4.66 3.84
N MET A 208 1.57 4.79 5.14
CA MET A 208 1.72 6.03 5.88
C MET A 208 2.13 5.71 7.31
N VAL A 209 3.41 5.92 7.63
CA VAL A 209 3.95 5.69 8.98
C VAL A 209 3.55 6.81 9.94
N ASN A 210 3.47 8.05 9.46
CA ASN A 210 3.15 9.25 10.24
C ASN A 210 1.77 9.88 9.90
N PRO A 211 0.63 9.20 10.12
CA PRO A 211 -0.69 9.78 9.85
C PRO A 211 -0.95 11.13 10.51
N ASP A 212 -0.51 11.30 11.76
CA ASP A 212 -0.79 12.53 12.51
C ASP A 212 -0.03 13.72 11.92
N GLY A 213 1.25 13.54 11.60
CA GLY A 213 2.07 14.55 10.96
C GLY A 213 1.60 14.88 9.54
N VAL A 214 1.27 13.86 8.72
CA VAL A 214 0.73 14.10 7.37
C VAL A 214 -0.56 14.92 7.42
N ASN A 215 -1.47 14.58 8.32
CA ASN A 215 -2.70 15.36 8.51
C ASN A 215 -2.41 16.78 9.00
N LEU A 216 -1.42 16.99 9.86
CA LEU A 216 -0.98 18.32 10.27
C LEU A 216 -0.51 19.16 9.07
N VAL A 217 0.33 18.57 8.20
CA VAL A 217 0.85 19.24 7.00
C VAL A 217 -0.26 19.61 6.01
N ILE A 218 -1.19 18.69 5.75
CA ILE A 218 -2.22 18.86 4.71
C ILE A 218 -3.41 19.68 5.21
N ASN A 219 -3.89 19.40 6.41
CA ASN A 219 -5.16 19.92 6.94
C ASN A 219 -4.96 20.99 8.03
N GLY A 220 -3.74 21.19 8.51
CA GLY A 220 -3.46 22.01 9.69
C GLY A 220 -3.68 21.25 11.01
N PRO A 221 -3.49 21.92 12.16
CA PRO A 221 -3.48 21.27 13.45
C PRO A 221 -4.90 20.86 13.85
N SER A 222 -5.02 19.69 14.47
CA SER A 222 -6.28 19.24 15.04
C SER A 222 -6.75 20.14 16.20
N GLU A 223 -7.98 19.96 16.68
CA GLU A 223 -8.47 20.63 17.89
C GLU A 223 -8.06 19.91 19.19
N ALA A 224 -7.30 18.81 19.11
CA ALA A 224 -6.90 18.03 20.28
C ALA A 224 -5.77 18.72 21.06
N GLU A 225 -6.03 19.05 22.32
CA GLU A 225 -5.03 19.58 23.25
C GLU A 225 -4.34 18.46 24.06
N PRO A 226 -3.06 18.61 24.45
CA PRO A 226 -2.20 19.79 24.24
C PRO A 226 -1.51 19.85 22.87
N TYR A 227 -1.81 18.89 21.97
CA TYR A 227 -1.08 18.72 20.71
C TYR A 227 -1.20 19.93 19.80
N ARG A 228 -2.39 20.51 19.66
CA ARG A 228 -2.63 21.73 18.88
C ARG A 228 -1.73 22.86 19.33
N SER A 229 -1.78 23.21 20.61
CA SER A 229 -1.01 24.33 21.14
C SER A 229 0.50 24.11 20.98
N ARG A 230 0.97 22.88 21.22
CA ARG A 230 2.39 22.51 21.09
C ARG A 230 2.92 22.65 19.68
N VAL A 231 2.23 22.10 18.67
CA VAL A 231 2.72 22.17 17.29
C VAL A 231 2.75 23.62 16.78
N ILE A 232 1.80 24.46 17.19
CA ILE A 232 1.81 25.89 16.86
C ILE A 232 2.99 26.60 17.54
N GLU A 233 3.23 26.33 18.83
CA GLU A 233 4.36 26.88 19.58
C GLU A 233 5.70 26.49 18.95
N TRP A 234 5.90 25.20 18.68
CA TRP A 234 7.10 24.67 18.03
C TRP A 234 7.27 25.17 16.59
N ASN A 235 6.17 25.53 15.92
CA ASN A 235 6.18 26.17 14.62
C ASN A 235 6.26 27.71 14.71
N SER A 236 6.73 28.26 15.84
CA SER A 236 6.91 29.71 16.06
C SER A 236 5.63 30.55 15.85
N GLY A 237 4.48 29.97 16.18
CA GLY A 237 3.17 30.59 15.99
C GLY A 237 2.63 30.53 14.55
N SER A 238 3.38 29.92 13.62
CA SER A 238 2.94 29.76 12.22
C SER A 238 1.87 28.68 12.10
N MET A 239 0.86 28.98 11.29
CA MET A 239 -0.18 28.02 10.87
C MET A 239 0.16 27.32 9.55
N ASP A 240 1.29 27.67 8.93
CA ASP A 240 1.83 26.96 7.77
C ASP A 240 2.74 25.84 8.24
N PHE A 241 2.27 24.61 8.10
CA PHE A 241 2.97 23.38 8.48
C PHE A 241 3.63 22.67 7.29
N SER A 242 3.70 23.28 6.10
CA SER A 242 4.29 22.67 4.91
C SER A 242 5.71 22.12 5.13
N ASN A 243 6.48 22.74 6.02
CA ASN A 243 7.84 22.35 6.38
C ASN A 243 7.94 21.34 7.53
N TRP A 244 6.83 20.88 8.09
CA TRP A 244 6.81 19.95 9.23
C TRP A 244 7.18 18.53 8.77
N LYS A 245 8.22 17.96 9.37
CA LYS A 245 8.77 16.62 9.09
C LYS A 245 8.37 15.61 10.17
N ALA A 246 8.41 16.04 11.43
CA ALA A 246 8.21 15.21 12.62
C ALA A 246 6.78 14.62 12.76
N ASN A 247 6.58 13.72 13.72
CA ASN A 247 5.26 13.33 14.18
C ASN A 247 4.59 14.45 15.00
N ILE A 248 3.40 14.19 15.56
CA ILE A 248 2.65 15.21 16.32
C ILE A 248 3.28 15.58 17.67
N ASN A 249 4.18 14.74 18.21
CA ASN A 249 4.99 15.05 19.38
C ASN A 249 6.24 15.87 19.03
N GLY A 250 6.43 16.25 17.76
CA GLY A 250 7.61 16.98 17.31
C GLY A 250 8.87 16.13 17.31
N VAL A 251 8.74 14.80 17.21
CA VAL A 251 9.84 13.83 17.10
C VAL A 251 9.98 13.35 15.66
N ASP A 252 11.21 13.34 15.16
CA ASP A 252 11.53 12.75 13.88
C ASP A 252 11.50 11.22 13.97
N LEU A 253 10.55 10.60 13.26
CA LEU A 253 10.36 9.16 13.31
C LEU A 253 11.49 8.38 12.65
N ASN A 254 12.23 8.99 11.72
CA ASN A 254 13.38 8.33 11.09
C ASN A 254 14.68 8.55 11.89
N ASP A 255 14.63 9.23 13.04
CA ASP A 255 15.72 9.33 14.01
C ASP A 255 15.39 8.57 15.31
N GLN A 256 14.52 7.56 15.23
CA GLN A 256 14.03 6.80 16.38
C GLN A 256 14.56 5.36 16.47
N PHE A 257 15.36 4.88 15.51
CA PHE A 257 15.83 3.50 15.52
C PHE A 257 17.22 3.36 16.16
N PRO A 258 17.50 2.25 16.88
CA PRO A 258 18.73 2.07 17.66
C PRO A 258 19.92 1.67 16.78
N ALA A 259 20.32 2.57 15.89
CA ALA A 259 21.45 2.42 14.98
C ALA A 259 22.33 3.67 15.08
N ARG A 260 23.22 3.71 16.09
CA ARG A 260 23.98 4.91 16.49
C ARG A 260 23.10 6.12 16.78
N TRP A 261 22.00 5.88 17.48
CA TRP A 261 21.04 6.91 17.86
C TRP A 261 21.66 8.01 18.73
N GLU A 262 22.59 7.66 19.63
CA GLU A 262 23.28 8.63 20.47
C GLU A 262 24.09 9.65 19.65
N ASP A 263 24.70 9.20 18.54
CA ASP A 263 25.46 10.06 17.64
C ASP A 263 24.54 10.97 16.81
N GLU A 264 23.42 10.43 16.32
CA GLU A 264 22.40 11.22 15.61
C GLU A 264 21.79 12.28 16.54
N ARG A 265 21.45 11.90 17.78
CA ARG A 265 20.98 12.84 18.79
C ARG A 265 22.03 13.91 19.06
N GLU A 266 23.32 13.60 19.04
CA GLU A 266 24.35 14.58 19.42
C GLU A 266 24.39 15.78 18.46
N ARG A 267 24.23 15.54 17.17
CA ARG A 267 24.23 16.59 16.14
C ARG A 267 22.89 17.28 15.94
N ASN A 268 21.79 16.66 16.35
CA ASN A 268 20.43 17.14 16.11
C ASN A 268 19.88 18.02 17.26
N PRO A 269 18.75 18.73 17.04
CA PRO A 269 18.08 19.47 18.10
C PRO A 269 17.79 18.60 19.33
N LYS A 270 17.76 19.23 20.51
CA LYS A 270 17.55 18.54 21.80
C LYS A 270 16.13 18.71 22.35
N THR A 271 15.25 19.36 21.60
CA THR A 271 13.88 19.65 22.01
C THR A 271 12.92 19.36 20.87
N PRO A 272 11.68 18.94 21.16
CA PRO A 272 10.64 18.76 20.15
C PRO A 272 10.49 19.95 19.20
N GLY A 273 10.22 19.63 17.94
CA GLY A 273 10.16 20.65 16.91
C GLY A 273 9.65 20.14 15.56
N PRO A 274 9.62 21.01 14.54
CA PRO A 274 9.17 20.63 13.22
C PRO A 274 10.05 19.57 12.54
N ARG A 275 11.33 19.43 12.92
CA ARG A 275 12.33 18.61 12.21
C ARG A 275 13.42 18.10 13.16
N ASP A 276 13.98 16.95 12.82
CA ASP A 276 15.27 16.40 13.25
C ASP A 276 15.44 16.12 14.76
N TYR A 277 14.49 16.47 15.64
CA TYR A 277 14.53 16.05 17.04
C TYR A 277 14.27 14.54 17.16
N GLY A 278 15.30 13.75 17.44
CA GLY A 278 15.22 12.29 17.53
C GLY A 278 14.69 11.71 18.86
N GLY A 279 14.11 12.52 19.75
CA GLY A 279 13.57 12.06 21.04
C GLY A 279 14.59 11.97 22.19
N GLU A 280 14.15 11.42 23.33
CA GLU A 280 15.00 11.25 24.53
C GLU A 280 15.67 9.86 24.62
N ALA A 281 15.18 8.90 23.85
CA ALA A 281 15.72 7.55 23.67
C ALA A 281 15.22 7.00 22.32
N PRO A 282 15.86 5.96 21.74
CA PRO A 282 15.31 5.28 20.58
C PRO A 282 14.01 4.54 20.93
N LEU A 283 13.13 4.39 19.94
CA LEU A 283 11.86 3.64 20.02
C LEU A 283 10.96 4.11 21.17
N THR A 284 10.78 5.42 21.31
CA THR A 284 9.83 6.01 22.28
C THR A 284 8.51 6.39 21.63
N GLU A 285 8.52 6.77 20.34
CA GLU A 285 7.30 7.14 19.63
C GLU A 285 6.50 5.90 19.20
N PRO A 286 5.17 5.92 19.35
CA PRO A 286 4.33 4.74 19.10
C PRO A 286 4.36 4.31 17.63
N GLU A 287 4.54 5.24 16.69
CA GLU A 287 4.71 4.93 15.26
C GLU A 287 6.02 4.15 15.01
N ALA A 288 7.12 4.60 15.60
CA ALA A 288 8.43 3.94 15.48
C ALA A 288 8.43 2.56 16.15
N ILE A 289 7.81 2.43 17.32
CA ILE A 289 7.63 1.15 18.01
C ILE A 289 6.82 0.18 17.14
N ALA A 290 5.71 0.64 16.56
CA ALA A 290 4.87 -0.19 15.71
C ALA A 290 5.64 -0.71 14.47
N MET A 291 6.46 0.14 13.85
CA MET A 291 7.34 -0.27 12.75
C MET A 291 8.42 -1.27 13.20
N ALA A 292 9.04 -1.06 14.35
CA ALA A 292 10.05 -1.97 14.88
C ALA A 292 9.46 -3.36 15.19
N ASP A 293 8.29 -3.41 15.82
CA ASP A 293 7.60 -4.65 16.13
C ASP A 293 7.10 -5.37 14.86
N LEU A 294 6.66 -4.61 13.85
CA LEU A 294 6.34 -5.15 12.54
C LEU A 294 7.55 -5.84 11.90
N THR A 295 8.70 -5.17 11.87
CA THR A 295 9.94 -5.73 11.30
C THR A 295 10.34 -7.03 11.99
N ARG A 296 10.32 -7.04 13.33
CA ARG A 296 10.64 -8.23 14.14
C ARG A 296 9.70 -9.40 13.87
N ARG A 297 8.39 -9.16 13.84
CA ARG A 297 7.38 -10.25 13.68
C ARG A 297 7.27 -10.77 12.25
N ARG A 298 7.62 -9.97 11.24
CA ARG A 298 7.48 -10.35 9.82
C ARG A 298 8.70 -10.98 9.22
N ASP A 299 9.90 -10.75 9.76
CA ASP A 299 11.16 -11.33 9.26
C ASP A 299 11.37 -11.03 7.77
N PHE A 300 11.48 -9.74 7.44
CA PHE A 300 11.60 -9.29 6.05
C PHE A 300 12.94 -9.70 5.43
N THR A 301 12.90 -10.14 4.18
CA THR A 301 14.10 -10.42 3.37
C THR A 301 14.77 -9.14 2.89
N ARG A 302 14.02 -8.04 2.77
CA ARG A 302 14.51 -6.69 2.49
C ARG A 302 13.47 -5.63 2.81
N VAL A 303 13.93 -4.39 3.00
CA VAL A 303 13.07 -3.23 3.25
C VAL A 303 13.41 -2.08 2.30
N LEU A 304 12.39 -1.37 1.82
CA LEU A 304 12.52 -0.12 1.07
C LEU A 304 11.70 0.96 1.79
N ALA A 305 12.39 1.98 2.31
CA ALA A 305 11.78 3.16 2.90
C ALA A 305 11.75 4.29 1.88
N PHE A 306 10.55 4.73 1.50
CA PHE A 306 10.35 5.77 0.50
C PHE A 306 10.23 7.13 1.17
N HIS A 307 11.08 8.06 0.72
CA HIS A 307 11.23 9.43 1.20
C HIS A 307 11.24 10.39 0.02
N THR A 308 11.35 11.69 0.28
CA THR A 308 11.67 12.72 -0.74
C THR A 308 12.73 13.67 -0.16
N GLN A 309 13.75 14.10 -0.89
CA GLN A 309 13.87 14.16 -2.35
C GLN A 309 15.34 14.06 -2.78
N GLY A 310 15.56 13.80 -4.06
CA GLY A 310 16.88 13.86 -4.68
C GLY A 310 17.12 12.87 -5.82
N GLU A 311 16.17 11.98 -6.10
CA GLU A 311 16.35 10.88 -7.07
C GLU A 311 17.56 9.99 -6.73
N VAL A 312 17.71 9.70 -5.43
CA VAL A 312 18.84 8.96 -4.86
C VAL A 312 18.35 7.72 -4.12
N ILE A 313 19.15 6.65 -4.14
CA ILE A 313 18.91 5.43 -3.38
C ILE A 313 20.07 5.17 -2.43
N TYR A 314 19.85 5.39 -1.13
CA TYR A 314 20.83 5.04 -0.10
C TYR A 314 20.71 3.58 0.30
N TRP A 315 21.83 2.83 0.30
CA TRP A 315 21.78 1.37 0.44
C TRP A 315 22.80 0.73 1.39
N GLY A 316 23.81 1.48 1.86
CA GLY A 316 24.80 0.98 2.83
C GLY A 316 24.60 1.53 4.23
N TYR A 317 25.22 0.86 5.21
CA TYR A 317 25.32 1.33 6.60
C TYR A 317 26.54 0.70 7.26
N GLU A 318 27.57 1.48 7.58
CA GLU A 318 28.79 1.02 8.28
C GLU A 318 29.44 -0.27 7.72
N ASN A 319 29.33 -0.51 6.41
CA ASN A 319 29.75 -1.76 5.74
C ASN A 319 29.07 -3.02 6.31
N MET A 320 27.88 -2.87 6.87
CA MET A 320 27.06 -3.93 7.45
C MET A 320 26.06 -4.50 6.44
N GLU A 321 25.83 -3.81 5.32
CA GLU A 321 25.00 -4.26 4.21
C GLU A 321 25.59 -5.53 3.55
N PRO A 322 24.75 -6.50 3.19
CA PRO A 322 25.25 -7.72 2.55
C PRO A 322 25.60 -7.46 1.07
N PRO A 323 26.52 -8.25 0.46
CA PRO A 323 27.02 -7.99 -0.89
C PRO A 323 25.94 -7.93 -1.98
N GLU A 324 24.86 -8.68 -1.84
CA GLU A 324 23.74 -8.65 -2.80
C GLU A 324 23.04 -7.29 -2.88
N SER A 325 23.20 -6.41 -1.88
CA SER A 325 22.60 -5.07 -1.86
C SER A 325 23.08 -4.22 -3.04
N GLU A 326 24.34 -4.36 -3.42
CA GLU A 326 24.91 -3.66 -4.58
C GLU A 326 24.28 -4.15 -5.90
N THR A 327 24.02 -5.46 -6.02
CA THR A 327 23.35 -6.01 -7.21
C THR A 327 21.92 -5.49 -7.31
N ILE A 328 21.21 -5.42 -6.19
CA ILE A 328 19.82 -4.95 -6.12
C ILE A 328 19.74 -3.45 -6.42
N VAL A 329 20.60 -2.62 -5.82
CA VAL A 329 20.55 -1.16 -6.03
C VAL A 329 20.93 -0.78 -7.45
N ASN A 330 21.86 -1.51 -8.08
CA ASN A 330 22.20 -1.30 -9.48
C ASN A 330 21.02 -1.62 -10.40
N GLU A 331 20.23 -2.64 -10.07
CA GLU A 331 18.98 -2.90 -10.79
C GLU A 331 17.96 -1.79 -10.58
N PHE A 332 17.81 -1.29 -9.33
CA PHE A 332 16.92 -0.17 -9.04
C PHE A 332 17.32 1.09 -9.82
N SER A 333 18.61 1.42 -9.85
CA SER A 333 19.16 2.52 -10.64
C SER A 333 18.87 2.33 -12.13
N ARG A 334 19.10 1.13 -12.67
CA ARG A 334 18.84 0.82 -14.09
C ARG A 334 17.38 1.03 -14.50
N VAL A 335 16.41 0.70 -13.65
CA VAL A 335 14.98 0.76 -13.98
C VAL A 335 14.30 2.10 -13.66
N SER A 336 14.94 2.95 -12.86
CA SER A 336 14.40 4.25 -12.44
C SER A 336 15.19 5.46 -12.94
N GLY A 337 16.50 5.31 -13.16
CA GLY A 337 17.43 6.41 -13.37
C GLY A 337 18.03 6.98 -12.08
N TYR A 338 17.60 6.52 -10.89
CA TYR A 338 18.04 7.09 -9.62
C TYR A 338 19.49 6.72 -9.30
N THR A 339 20.17 7.64 -8.61
CA THR A 339 21.60 7.49 -8.30
C THR A 339 21.78 6.61 -7.05
N PRO A 340 22.48 5.48 -7.13
CA PRO A 340 22.77 4.66 -5.96
C PRO A 340 23.91 5.29 -5.15
N GLU A 341 23.65 5.62 -3.89
CA GLU A 341 24.63 6.18 -2.96
C GLU A 341 24.86 5.22 -1.79
N ARG A 342 26.10 4.75 -1.63
CA ARG A 342 26.38 3.72 -0.61
C ARG A 342 26.35 4.31 0.80
N THR A 343 26.88 5.51 0.98
CA THR A 343 27.11 6.10 2.28
C THR A 343 26.57 7.52 2.33
N ILE A 344 25.96 7.85 3.45
CA ILE A 344 25.57 9.21 3.85
C ILE A 344 25.95 9.36 5.32
N GLU A 345 26.35 10.55 5.75
CA GLU A 345 26.46 10.85 7.18
C GLU A 345 25.05 11.04 7.77
N SER A 346 24.40 9.93 8.08
CA SER A 346 23.13 9.86 8.81
C SER A 346 23.07 8.53 9.55
N TRP A 347 22.49 8.55 10.75
CA TRP A 347 22.28 7.40 11.59
C TRP A 347 20.82 7.36 12.07
N ALA A 348 20.48 6.38 12.91
CA ALA A 348 19.17 6.17 13.52
C ALA A 348 17.99 5.90 12.58
N GLY A 349 18.23 5.83 11.26
CA GLY A 349 17.25 5.54 10.23
C GLY A 349 16.68 4.12 10.33
N TYR A 350 15.44 3.94 9.83
CA TYR A 350 14.83 2.62 9.73
C TYR A 350 15.69 1.65 8.89
N LYS A 351 16.23 2.13 7.75
CA LYS A 351 17.17 1.40 6.90
C LYS A 351 18.41 0.96 7.69
N ASP A 352 19.02 1.88 8.43
CA ASP A 352 20.26 1.67 9.16
C ASP A 352 20.11 0.56 10.19
N TRP A 353 19.06 0.67 11.00
CA TRP A 353 18.72 -0.34 11.99
C TRP A 353 18.41 -1.70 11.37
N PHE A 354 17.69 -1.73 10.25
CA PHE A 354 17.41 -2.98 9.55
C PHE A 354 18.70 -3.65 9.06
N ILE A 355 19.61 -2.90 8.44
CA ILE A 355 20.89 -3.41 7.96
C ILE A 355 21.76 -3.90 9.13
N GLN A 356 21.85 -3.12 10.22
CA GLN A 356 22.64 -3.44 11.41
C GLN A 356 22.21 -4.77 12.06
N ASP A 357 20.91 -4.92 12.34
CA ASP A 357 20.38 -6.01 13.16
C ASP A 357 20.10 -7.28 12.33
N TRP A 358 19.60 -7.13 11.10
CA TRP A 358 19.26 -8.28 10.25
C TRP A 358 20.35 -8.68 9.27
N ARG A 359 21.30 -7.78 8.95
CA ARG A 359 22.33 -8.02 7.91
C ARG A 359 21.71 -8.39 6.57
N ARG A 360 20.63 -7.70 6.21
CA ARG A 360 19.83 -7.91 5.00
C ARG A 360 19.71 -6.61 4.20
N PRO A 361 19.39 -6.68 2.90
CA PRO A 361 19.30 -5.49 2.06
C PRO A 361 18.24 -4.50 2.56
N GLY A 362 18.66 -3.26 2.83
CA GLY A 362 17.79 -2.15 3.20
C GLY A 362 18.08 -0.95 2.32
N PHE A 363 17.03 -0.22 1.92
CA PHE A 363 17.14 0.91 1.01
C PHE A 363 16.31 2.09 1.49
N THR A 364 16.85 3.29 1.38
CA THR A 364 16.10 4.55 1.44
C THR A 364 16.03 5.08 0.02
N VAL A 365 14.82 5.28 -0.50
CA VAL A 365 14.57 5.73 -1.87
C VAL A 365 13.99 7.14 -1.82
N GLU A 366 14.80 8.13 -2.20
CA GLU A 366 14.44 9.56 -2.22
C GLU A 366 13.79 9.93 -3.55
N LEU A 367 12.48 10.11 -3.56
CA LEU A 367 11.69 10.37 -4.77
C LEU A 367 11.74 11.83 -5.21
N GLY A 368 11.74 12.06 -6.52
CA GLY A 368 11.60 13.39 -7.14
C GLY A 368 12.67 14.40 -6.72
N THR A 369 12.49 15.67 -7.13
CA THR A 369 13.46 16.74 -6.84
C THR A 369 12.82 18.06 -6.41
N GLY A 370 13.55 18.88 -5.65
CA GLY A 370 13.15 20.24 -5.26
C GLY A 370 13.00 20.43 -3.75
N VAL A 371 11.90 21.06 -3.32
CA VAL A 371 11.65 21.41 -1.92
C VAL A 371 10.36 20.75 -1.46
N ASN A 372 10.41 20.03 -0.34
CA ASN A 372 9.24 19.41 0.26
C ASN A 372 8.24 20.45 0.82
N PRO A 373 6.93 20.22 0.70
CA PRO A 373 6.29 19.09 0.01
C PRO A 373 6.43 19.22 -1.50
N LEU A 374 6.84 18.13 -2.17
CA LEU A 374 7.00 18.15 -3.63
C LEU A 374 5.66 18.44 -4.31
N PRO A 375 5.65 19.25 -5.40
CA PRO A 375 4.42 19.60 -6.07
C PRO A 375 3.82 18.39 -6.81
N LEU A 376 2.49 18.25 -6.76
CA LEU A 376 1.75 17.18 -7.47
C LEU A 376 1.98 17.15 -8.98
N SER A 377 2.51 18.23 -9.57
CA SER A 377 2.93 18.23 -10.98
C SER A 377 4.04 17.22 -11.29
N GLN A 378 4.86 16.85 -10.29
CA GLN A 378 5.90 15.82 -10.43
C GLN A 378 5.36 14.39 -10.28
N PHE A 379 4.10 14.21 -9.84
CA PHE A 379 3.56 12.89 -9.46
C PHE A 379 3.73 11.84 -10.56
N ASN A 380 3.42 12.18 -11.82
CA ASN A 380 3.47 11.21 -12.91
C ASN A 380 4.91 10.76 -13.22
N GLU A 381 5.86 11.68 -13.16
CA GLU A 381 7.29 11.39 -13.39
C GLU A 381 7.82 10.51 -12.26
N ILE A 382 7.60 10.92 -11.01
CA ILE A 382 7.95 10.14 -9.81
C ILE A 382 7.35 8.73 -9.89
N TYR A 383 6.07 8.62 -10.24
CA TYR A 383 5.39 7.33 -10.33
C TYR A 383 6.03 6.42 -11.38
N GLU A 384 6.31 6.95 -12.57
CA GLU A 384 6.93 6.16 -13.64
C GLU A 384 8.36 5.73 -13.29
N GLU A 385 9.18 6.58 -12.68
CA GLU A 385 10.54 6.23 -12.27
C GLU A 385 10.51 5.16 -11.17
N THR A 386 9.66 5.35 -10.16
CA THR A 386 9.55 4.45 -9.00
C THR A 386 8.90 3.11 -9.35
N LEU A 387 8.05 3.06 -10.38
CA LEU A 387 7.38 1.82 -10.82
C LEU A 387 8.37 0.70 -11.13
N GLY A 388 9.54 1.04 -11.70
CA GLY A 388 10.62 0.10 -11.91
C GLY A 388 11.14 -0.50 -10.60
N ILE A 389 11.40 0.35 -9.60
CA ILE A 389 11.90 -0.04 -8.27
C ILE A 389 10.88 -0.94 -7.57
N PHE A 390 9.59 -0.61 -7.62
CA PHE A 390 8.55 -1.43 -7.00
C PHE A 390 8.50 -2.86 -7.56
N LEU A 391 8.66 -3.02 -8.87
CA LEU A 391 8.71 -4.34 -9.51
C LEU A 391 10.01 -5.06 -9.20
N ALA A 392 11.15 -4.35 -9.29
CA ALA A 392 12.47 -4.89 -8.98
C ALA A 392 12.59 -5.38 -7.55
N GLY A 393 12.02 -4.67 -6.58
CA GLY A 393 11.99 -5.11 -5.19
C GLY A 393 11.26 -6.44 -5.00
N LEU A 394 10.35 -6.82 -5.91
CA LEU A 394 9.61 -8.08 -5.89
C LEU A 394 10.28 -9.22 -6.68
N TYR A 395 11.03 -8.96 -7.76
CA TYR A 395 11.68 -10.03 -8.53
C TYR A 395 13.14 -10.27 -8.16
N MET A 396 13.88 -9.24 -7.72
CA MET A 396 15.23 -9.38 -7.16
C MET A 396 15.18 -9.99 -5.76
#